data_AF-A0AA37QYF6-F1
#
_entry.id   AF-A0AA37QYF6-F1
#
_cell.length_a   1.000
_cell.length_b   1.000
_cell.length_c   1.000
_cell.angle_alpha   90.00
_cell.angle_beta   90.00
_cell.angle_gamma   90.00
#
_symmetry.space_group_name_H-M   'P 1'
#
loop_
_entity.id
_entity.type
_entity.pdbx_description
1 polymer ?
#
loop_
_entity_poly.entity_id
_entity_poly.type
_entity_poly.pdbx_seq_one_letter_code
_entity_poly.pdbx_strand_id
1 'polypeptide(L)'
;MARTPRAPWKKANPRKRAGKASTHLSPAEKAKAKARARRAGRRYPNLVDNMRVAADKAAKTKTSGRRRAAKSTIPRKQKRVSARKSKAKTKSTRNSSS
;
A
#
# COMPACT_ATOMS: atom_id res chain seq x y z
N MET A 1 14.75 43.82 20.56
CA MET A 1 15.56 42.77 21.23
C MET A 1 15.66 41.54 20.33
N ALA A 2 16.87 41.05 20.05
CA ALA A 2 17.08 39.86 19.22
C ALA A 2 16.65 38.59 19.97
N ARG A 3 15.89 37.71 19.30
CA ARG A 3 15.44 36.44 19.90
C ARG A 3 16.61 35.45 19.90
N THR A 4 16.88 34.85 21.05
CA THR A 4 17.84 33.75 21.16
C THR A 4 17.41 32.56 20.29
N PRO A 5 18.29 32.02 19.43
CA PRO A 5 17.94 30.93 18.54
C PRO A 5 17.61 29.66 19.34
N ARG A 6 16.50 29.00 18.99
CA ARG A 6 16.12 27.73 19.63
C ARG A 6 17.16 26.66 19.31
N ALA A 7 17.60 25.96 20.34
CA ALA A 7 18.51 24.82 20.21
C ALA A 7 17.96 23.77 19.22
N PRO A 8 18.82 23.12 18.41
CA PRO A 8 18.39 22.25 17.33
C PRO A 8 17.52 21.07 17.79
N TRP A 9 17.74 20.53 18.98
CA TRP A 9 16.92 19.44 19.56
C TRP A 9 15.52 19.88 20.03
N LYS A 10 15.26 21.19 20.19
CA LYS A 10 13.93 21.74 20.47
C LYS A 10 13.10 21.95 19.20
N LYS A 11 13.65 21.65 18.01
CA LYS A 11 12.94 21.77 16.72
C LYS A 11 11.95 20.61 16.57
N ALA A 12 10.72 20.94 16.16
CA ALA A 12 9.70 19.92 15.89
C ALA A 12 10.09 19.07 14.68
N ASN A 13 9.59 17.83 14.63
CA ASN A 13 9.81 16.94 13.49
C ASN A 13 9.34 17.62 12.18
N PRO A 14 10.21 17.75 11.16
CA PRO A 14 9.89 18.47 9.93
C PRO A 14 8.69 17.86 9.18
N ARG A 15 8.45 16.55 9.31
CA ARG A 15 7.27 15.89 8.70
C ARG A 15 5.98 16.30 9.41
N LYS A 16 6.01 16.43 10.74
CA LYS A 16 4.88 16.98 11.51
C LYS A 16 4.62 18.44 11.11
N ARG A 17 5.66 19.26 10.98
CA ARG A 17 5.55 20.65 10.53
C ARG A 17 4.94 20.76 9.12
N ALA A 18 5.26 19.83 8.22
CA ALA A 18 4.71 19.79 6.87
C ALA A 18 3.32 19.10 6.77
N GLY A 19 2.68 18.78 7.90
CA GLY A 19 1.39 18.08 7.92
C GLY A 19 1.44 16.63 7.37
N LYS A 20 2.63 16.03 7.28
CA LYS A 20 2.83 14.69 6.71
C LYS A 20 2.90 13.63 7.81
N ALA A 21 2.02 12.62 7.72
CA ALA A 21 2.01 11.48 8.63
C ALA A 21 3.18 10.53 8.39
N SER A 22 3.72 9.92 9.46
CA SER A 22 4.70 8.84 9.38
C SER A 22 4.16 7.61 8.68
N THR A 23 4.94 7.09 7.74
CA THR A 23 4.55 5.93 6.95
C THR A 23 5.15 4.70 7.60
N HIS A 24 4.27 3.87 8.15
CA HIS A 24 4.64 2.57 8.70
C HIS A 24 4.26 1.46 7.73
N LEU A 25 5.01 0.36 7.81
CA LEU A 25 4.67 -0.89 7.13
C LEU A 25 3.49 -1.54 7.84
N SER A 26 2.47 -1.95 7.07
CA SER A 26 1.36 -2.76 7.57
C SER A 26 1.86 -4.16 8.00
N PRO A 27 1.09 -4.91 8.82
CA PRO A 27 1.47 -6.27 9.20
C PRO A 27 1.74 -7.19 8.00
N ALA A 28 0.91 -7.10 6.95
CA ALA A 28 1.10 -7.86 5.71
C ALA A 28 2.39 -7.46 4.97
N GLU A 29 2.71 -6.17 4.96
CA GLU A 29 3.95 -5.65 4.36
C GLU A 29 5.19 -6.15 5.15
N LYS A 30 5.12 -6.17 6.48
CA LYS A 30 6.17 -6.75 7.34
C LYS A 30 6.38 -8.24 7.09
N ALA A 31 5.29 -9.00 6.89
CA ALA A 31 5.38 -10.42 6.55
C ALA A 31 6.10 -10.63 5.20
N LYS A 32 5.80 -9.79 4.19
CA LYS A 32 6.50 -9.82 2.89
C LYS A 32 8.00 -9.52 3.04
N ALA A 33 8.35 -8.53 3.87
CA ALA A 33 9.75 -8.21 4.15
C ALA A 33 10.47 -9.37 4.84
N LYS A 34 9.84 -10.00 5.84
CA LYS A 34 10.38 -11.17 6.55
C LYS A 34 10.60 -12.35 5.62
N ALA A 35 9.65 -12.66 4.73
CA ALA A 35 9.78 -13.74 3.76
C ALA A 35 10.96 -13.50 2.79
N ARG A 36 11.13 -12.26 2.35
CA ARG A 36 12.25 -11.87 1.48
C ARG A 36 13.59 -12.00 2.19
N ALA A 37 13.69 -11.52 3.43
CA ALA A 37 14.90 -11.63 4.24
C ALA A 37 15.33 -13.10 4.42
N ARG A 38 14.36 -13.98 4.75
CA ARG A 38 14.58 -15.44 4.84
C ARG A 38 15.11 -16.03 3.53
N ARG A 39 14.50 -15.68 2.40
CA ARG A 39 14.93 -16.15 1.07
C ARG A 39 16.34 -15.69 0.71
N ALA A 40 16.73 -14.50 1.17
CA ALA A 40 18.06 -13.94 0.94
C ALA A 40 19.08 -14.34 2.02
N GLY A 41 18.72 -15.16 3.01
CA GLY A 41 19.59 -15.53 4.13
C GLY A 41 19.95 -14.38 5.08
N ARG A 42 19.21 -13.26 5.05
CA ARG A 42 19.48 -12.08 5.88
C ARG A 42 18.64 -12.13 7.16
N ARG A 43 19.22 -11.75 8.30
CA ARG A 43 18.46 -11.58 9.55
C ARG A 43 17.38 -10.51 9.38
N TYR A 44 16.25 -10.72 10.05
CA TYR A 44 15.13 -9.78 10.12
C TYR A 44 14.90 -9.40 11.60
N PRO A 45 14.59 -8.13 11.94
CA PRO A 45 14.27 -6.99 11.06
C PRO A 45 15.51 -6.35 10.41
N ASN A 46 15.39 -5.94 9.15
CA ASN A 46 16.45 -5.23 8.43
C ASN A 46 15.91 -4.06 7.59
N LEU A 47 16.78 -3.10 7.25
CA LEU A 47 16.38 -1.91 6.49
C LEU A 47 16.14 -2.22 5.01
N VAL A 48 17.00 -3.04 4.39
CA VAL A 48 16.98 -3.28 2.94
C VAL A 48 15.64 -3.85 2.47
N ASP A 49 15.15 -4.91 3.13
CA ASP A 49 13.90 -5.54 2.74
C ASP A 49 12.69 -4.67 3.11
N ASN A 50 12.76 -3.95 4.24
CA ASN A 50 11.75 -2.97 4.64
C ASN A 50 11.64 -1.83 3.63
N MET A 51 12.77 -1.26 3.18
CA MET A 51 12.80 -0.19 2.18
C MET A 51 12.29 -0.70 0.83
N ARG A 52 12.59 -1.93 0.45
CA ARG A 52 12.10 -2.48 -0.80
C ARG A 52 10.59 -2.66 -0.79
N VAL A 53 10.01 -3.15 0.31
CA VAL A 53 8.55 -3.22 0.46
C VAL A 53 7.92 -1.82 0.49
N ALA A 54 8.56 -0.84 1.13
CA ALA A 54 8.11 0.55 1.12
C ALA A 54 8.16 1.17 -0.30
N ALA A 55 9.19 0.85 -1.09
CA ALA A 55 9.29 1.28 -2.48
C ALA A 55 8.19 0.64 -3.35
N ASP A 56 7.92 -0.66 -3.18
CA ASP A 56 6.83 -1.36 -3.87
C ASP A 56 5.47 -0.70 -3.57
N LYS A 57 5.24 -0.30 -2.30
CA LYS A 57 4.04 0.43 -1.86
C LYS A 57 3.92 1.79 -2.56
N ALA A 58 4.99 2.57 -2.56
CA ALA A 58 5.02 3.87 -3.22
C ALA A 58 4.77 3.76 -4.73
N ALA A 59 5.36 2.75 -5.38
CA ALA A 59 5.14 2.48 -6.81
C ALA A 59 3.67 2.12 -7.11
N LYS A 60 3.05 1.27 -6.28
CA LYS A 60 1.62 0.93 -6.43
C LYS A 60 0.71 2.15 -6.34
N THR A 61 0.97 3.08 -5.41
CA THR A 61 0.20 4.33 -5.29
C THR A 61 0.36 5.24 -6.50
N LYS A 62 1.57 5.34 -7.07
CA LYS A 62 1.80 6.13 -8.30
C LYS A 62 1.06 5.52 -9.49
N THR A 63 1.15 4.21 -9.66
CA THR A 63 0.47 3.50 -10.76
C THR A 63 -1.05 3.56 -10.61
N SER A 64 -1.60 3.43 -9.39
CA SER A 64 -3.05 3.55 -9.18
C SER A 64 -3.54 4.98 -9.43
N GLY A 65 -2.76 6.01 -9.08
CA GLY A 65 -3.02 7.40 -9.44
C GLY A 65 -3.05 7.62 -10.96
N ARG A 66 -2.04 7.12 -11.69
CA ARG A 66 -1.99 7.20 -13.16
C ARG A 66 -3.15 6.45 -13.83
N ARG A 67 -3.50 5.26 -13.32
CA ARG A 67 -4.65 4.48 -13.84
C ARG A 67 -5.98 5.16 -13.57
N ARG A 68 -6.14 5.83 -12.41
CA ARG A 68 -7.34 6.62 -12.10
C ARG A 68 -7.45 7.86 -12.99
N ALA A 69 -6.35 8.58 -13.21
CA ALA A 69 -6.29 9.71 -14.12
C ALA A 69 -6.65 9.32 -15.56
N ALA A 70 -6.12 8.20 -16.06
CA ALA A 70 -6.44 7.69 -17.40
C ALA A 70 -7.89 7.19 -17.57
N LYS A 71 -8.58 6.81 -16.47
CA LYS A 71 -10.01 6.43 -16.50
C LYS A 71 -10.93 7.65 -16.45
N SER A 72 -10.44 8.79 -15.95
CA SER A 72 -11.18 10.05 -15.84
C SER A 72 -11.32 10.80 -17.17
N THR A 73 -10.49 10.49 -18.17
CA THR A 73 -10.47 11.15 -19.48
C THR A 73 -11.33 10.45 -20.55
N ILE A 74 -12.07 9.40 -20.19
CA ILE A 74 -13.02 8.74 -21.11
C ILE A 74 -14.39 9.39 -20.91
N PRO A 75 -15.02 10.01 -21.93
CA PRO A 75 -16.35 10.58 -21.78
C PRO A 75 -17.34 9.47 -21.39
N ARG A 76 -18.12 9.77 -20.36
CA ARG A 76 -19.06 8.85 -19.71
C ARG A 76 -20.23 8.58 -20.66
N LYS A 77 -20.07 7.70 -21.67
CA LYS A 77 -21.18 7.24 -22.51
C LYS A 77 -22.21 6.57 -21.58
N GLN A 78 -23.44 7.09 -21.63
CA GLN A 78 -24.51 6.82 -20.68
C GLN A 78 -24.79 5.32 -20.51
N LYS A 79 -24.99 4.91 -19.25
CA LYS A 79 -25.49 3.60 -18.83
C LYS A 79 -26.72 3.23 -19.67
N ARG A 80 -26.61 2.25 -20.56
CA ARG A 80 -27.80 1.49 -20.99
C ARG A 80 -28.00 0.36 -19.99
N VAL A 81 -29.05 0.52 -19.20
CA VAL A 81 -29.61 -0.51 -18.34
C VAL A 81 -29.95 -1.74 -19.18
N SER A 82 -29.33 -2.88 -18.86
CA SER A 82 -29.85 -4.18 -19.23
C SER A 82 -29.36 -5.18 -18.20
N ALA A 83 -30.15 -5.30 -17.13
CA ALA A 83 -30.11 -6.45 -16.25
C ALA A 83 -30.39 -7.69 -17.09
N ARG A 84 -29.39 -8.56 -17.28
CA ARG A 84 -29.61 -9.94 -17.73
C ARG A 84 -28.85 -10.89 -16.81
N LYS A 85 -29.67 -11.57 -16.03
CA LYS A 85 -29.45 -12.72 -15.16
C LYS A 85 -28.81 -13.87 -15.95
N SER A 86 -27.78 -14.51 -15.40
CA SER A 86 -27.38 -15.87 -15.79
C SER A 86 -27.20 -16.72 -14.54
N LYS A 87 -28.20 -17.58 -14.29
CA LYS A 87 -28.09 -18.75 -13.41
C LYS A 87 -27.30 -19.84 -14.15
N ALA A 88 -26.34 -20.45 -13.47
CA ALA A 88 -25.88 -21.85 -13.62
C ALA A 88 -25.03 -22.15 -12.37
N LYS A 89 -25.53 -22.81 -11.32
CA LYS A 89 -25.84 -24.24 -11.14
C LYS A 89 -24.74 -25.17 -11.67
N THR A 90 -23.83 -25.58 -10.77
CA THR A 90 -23.38 -26.97 -10.65
C THR A 90 -23.00 -27.27 -9.21
N LYS A 91 -23.45 -28.44 -8.78
CA LYS A 91 -23.41 -29.08 -7.46
C LYS A 91 -22.32 -30.14 -7.57
N SER A 92 -21.35 -30.25 -6.66
CA SER A 92 -20.60 -31.50 -6.41
C SER A 92 -19.84 -31.39 -5.09
N THR A 93 -20.44 -31.85 -3.98
CA THR A 93 -20.19 -33.14 -3.29
C THR A 93 -19.00 -33.10 -2.32
N ARG A 94 -19.35 -33.39 -1.06
CA ARG A 94 -18.48 -33.80 0.06
C ARG A 94 -17.51 -34.91 -0.38
N ASN A 95 -16.35 -34.99 0.25
CA ASN A 95 -16.03 -36.23 0.94
C ASN A 95 -15.14 -36.03 2.16
N SER A 96 -15.49 -36.78 3.18
CA SER A 96 -14.89 -36.90 4.51
C SER A 96 -13.81 -37.98 4.51
N SER A 97 -12.97 -37.95 5.53
CA SER A 97 -12.30 -39.10 6.16
C SER A 97 -11.13 -39.77 5.43
N SER A 98 -9.95 -39.69 6.06
CA SER A 98 -9.26 -40.85 6.64
C SER A 98 -8.26 -40.39 7.70
#